data_AF-A0A0C2FXI6-F1
#
_entry.id   AF-A0A0C2FXI6-F1
#
_cell.length_a   1.000
_cell.length_b   1.000
_cell.length_c   1.000
_cell.angle_alpha   90.00
_cell.angle_beta   90.00
_cell.angle_gamma   90.00
#
_symmetry.space_group_name_H-M   'P 1'
#
loop_
_entity.id
_entity.type
_entity.pdbx_description
1 polymer ?
#
loop_
_entity_poly.entity_id
_entity_poly.type
_entity_poly.pdbx_seq_one_letter_code
_entity_poly.pdbx_strand_id
1 'polypeptide(L)'
;MEVDDEEMQSNDDDTMSQCTQASTYRPKGETPEQRRLRKQAIKEARRFRRQEKKGNKMAFAEEHRKVAKERAGQIKAVPIV
;
A
#
# COMPACT_ATOMS: atom_id res chain seq x y z
N MET A 1 9.78 -16.13 26.78
CA MET A 1 10.50 -15.95 25.51
C MET A 1 10.62 -14.45 25.37
N GLU A 2 11.77 -13.92 25.75
CA GLU A 2 12.08 -12.49 25.62
C GLU A 2 12.05 -12.18 24.11
N VAL A 3 11.14 -11.31 23.72
CA VAL A 3 11.08 -10.80 22.34
C VAL A 3 12.09 -9.67 22.29
N ASP A 4 13.22 -9.94 21.66
CA ASP A 4 14.18 -8.93 21.22
C ASP A 4 13.41 -7.93 20.32
N ASP A 5 13.13 -6.74 20.87
CA ASP A 5 12.76 -5.55 20.11
C ASP A 5 14.01 -5.08 19.35
N GLU A 6 14.41 -5.83 18.32
CA GLU A 6 15.35 -5.31 17.32
C GLU A 6 14.66 -4.13 16.64
N GLU A 7 15.13 -2.92 16.96
CA GLU A 7 14.64 -1.68 16.38
C GLU A 7 14.67 -1.78 14.85
N MET A 8 13.48 -1.99 14.27
CA MET A 8 13.24 -1.94 12.84
C MET A 8 13.54 -0.50 12.41
N GLN A 9 14.77 -0.25 11.94
CA GLN A 9 15.18 1.03 11.38
C GLN A 9 14.20 1.40 10.26
N SER A 10 13.23 2.26 10.58
CA SER A 10 12.28 2.77 9.61
C SER A 10 13.03 3.73 8.71
N ASN A 11 13.50 3.26 7.56
CA ASN A 11 13.82 4.16 6.46
C ASN A 11 12.52 4.91 6.12
N ASP A 12 12.38 6.13 6.63
CA ASP A 12 11.21 6.99 6.39
C ASP A 12 10.90 7.11 4.88
N ASP A 13 11.93 7.03 4.04
CA ASP A 13 11.82 7.07 2.57
C ASP A 13 11.09 5.84 1.98
N ASP A 14 11.25 4.65 2.58
CA ASP A 14 10.57 3.43 2.11
C ASP A 14 9.07 3.40 2.50
N THR A 15 8.67 4.23 3.47
CA THR A 15 7.26 4.31 3.90
C THR A 15 6.44 5.31 3.10
N MET A 16 7.09 6.21 2.37
CA MET A 16 6.42 7.18 1.50
C MET A 16 6.03 6.55 0.18
N SER A 17 4.72 6.41 -0.08
CA SER A 17 4.24 5.97 -1.39
C SER A 17 4.75 6.94 -2.46
N GLN A 18 5.51 6.42 -3.45
CA GLN A 18 6.07 7.21 -4.56
C GLN A 18 5.01 8.06 -5.30
N CYS A 19 3.74 7.71 -5.16
CA CYS A 19 2.62 8.42 -5.75
C CYS A 19 2.21 9.72 -5.04
N THR A 20 2.70 10.02 -3.83
CA THR A 20 2.33 11.26 -3.08
C THR A 20 3.07 12.50 -3.60
N GLN A 21 4.18 12.34 -4.32
CA GLN A 21 5.02 13.44 -4.81
C GLN A 21 4.55 14.03 -6.16
N ALA A 22 3.49 13.51 -6.78
CA ALA A 22 3.07 13.91 -8.12
C ALA A 22 2.37 15.29 -8.14
N SER A 23 3.07 16.32 -8.64
CA SER A 23 2.51 17.66 -8.84
C SER A 23 1.42 17.70 -9.93
N THR A 24 0.36 18.50 -9.70
CA THR A 24 -0.73 18.75 -10.67
C THR A 24 -0.40 19.86 -11.68
N TYR A 25 0.75 20.53 -11.52
CA TYR A 25 1.14 21.65 -12.37
C TYR A 25 1.39 21.23 -13.82
N ARG A 26 0.88 22.03 -14.76
CA ARG A 26 1.13 21.85 -16.19
C ARG A 26 1.80 23.10 -16.77
N PRO A 27 3.05 23.00 -17.26
CA PRO A 27 3.74 24.15 -17.85
C PRO A 27 3.02 24.63 -19.11
N LYS A 28 2.88 25.95 -19.24
CA LYS A 28 2.38 26.60 -20.46
C LYS A 28 3.51 26.63 -21.50
N GLY A 29 3.20 26.34 -22.77
CA GLY A 29 4.19 26.34 -23.85
C GLY A 29 5.06 25.08 -23.95
N GLU A 30 4.68 23.96 -23.32
CA GLU A 30 5.42 22.68 -23.44
C GLU A 30 5.57 22.23 -24.90
N THR A 31 6.76 21.76 -25.28
CA THR A 31 6.96 21.12 -26.58
C THR A 31 6.17 19.79 -26.66
N PRO A 32 5.89 19.26 -27.87
CA PRO A 32 5.20 17.98 -28.01
C PRO A 32 5.92 16.82 -27.30
N GLU A 33 7.25 16.83 -27.28
CA GLU A 33 8.06 15.82 -26.59
C GLU A 33 7.95 15.92 -25.08
N GLN A 34 8.05 17.13 -24.52
CA GLN A 34 7.86 17.38 -23.09
C GLN A 34 6.45 16.96 -22.64
N ARG A 35 5.43 17.23 -23.46
CA ARG A 35 4.06 16.76 -23.22
C ARG A 35 3.97 15.23 -23.17
N ARG A 36 4.69 14.53 -24.06
CA ARG A 36 4.73 13.06 -24.12
C ARG A 36 5.36 12.50 -22.85
N LEU A 37 6.53 13.01 -22.46
CA LEU A 37 7.25 12.59 -21.24
C LEU A 37 6.41 12.83 -19.99
N ARG A 38 5.76 14.00 -19.87
CA ARG A 38 4.86 14.31 -18.74
C ARG A 38 3.70 13.32 -18.67
N LYS A 39 3.07 13.02 -19.80
CA LYS A 39 1.97 12.04 -19.85
C LYS A 39 2.45 10.62 -19.54
N GLN A 40 3.67 10.26 -19.96
CA GLN A 40 4.27 8.97 -19.67
C GLN A 40 4.50 8.81 -18.16
N ALA A 41 5.13 9.78 -17.51
CA ALA A 41 5.33 9.78 -16.06
C ALA A 41 4.00 9.62 -15.28
N ILE A 42 2.94 10.31 -15.69
CA ILE A 42 1.60 10.16 -15.07
C ILE A 42 1.04 8.75 -15.27
N LYS A 43 1.21 8.15 -16.45
CA LYS A 43 0.74 6.79 -16.74
C LYS A 43 1.50 5.77 -15.89
N GLU A 44 2.80 5.93 -15.74
CA GLU A 44 3.65 5.08 -14.93
C GLU A 44 3.27 5.19 -13.44
N ALA A 45 3.16 6.41 -12.90
CA ALA A 45 2.70 6.62 -11.52
C ALA A 45 1.31 5.98 -11.26
N ARG A 46 0.37 6.10 -12.20
CA ARG A 46 -0.94 5.45 -12.08
C ARG A 46 -0.84 3.93 -12.13
N ARG A 47 0.10 3.37 -12.90
CA ARG A 47 0.34 1.93 -12.98
C ARG A 47 0.90 1.42 -11.64
N PHE A 48 1.90 2.07 -11.08
CA PHE A 48 2.45 1.75 -9.75
C PHE A 48 1.36 1.79 -8.68
N ARG A 49 0.54 2.86 -8.63
CA ARG A 49 -0.59 2.94 -7.68
C ARG A 49 -1.57 1.77 -7.78
N ARG A 50 -1.87 1.31 -9.01
CA ARG A 50 -2.79 0.16 -9.20
C ARG A 50 -2.16 -1.14 -8.70
N GLN A 51 -0.85 -1.30 -8.88
CA GLN A 51 -0.12 -2.46 -8.38
C GLN A 51 -0.06 -2.45 -6.85
N GLU A 52 0.30 -1.33 -6.22
CA GLU A 52 0.29 -1.14 -4.77
C GLU A 52 -1.11 -1.44 -4.19
N LYS A 53 -2.16 -0.82 -4.75
CA LYS A 53 -3.53 -1.05 -4.30
C LYS A 53 -3.93 -2.53 -4.40
N LYS A 54 -3.50 -3.22 -5.46
CA LYS A 54 -3.76 -4.66 -5.62
C LYS A 54 -3.01 -5.47 -4.58
N GLY A 55 -1.73 -5.18 -4.36
CA GLY A 55 -0.91 -5.81 -3.32
C GLY A 55 -1.53 -5.65 -1.94
N ASN A 56 -1.88 -4.42 -1.56
CA ASN A 56 -2.54 -4.12 -0.28
C ASN A 56 -3.86 -4.87 -0.16
N LYS A 57 -4.70 -4.86 -1.20
CA LYS A 57 -5.98 -5.59 -1.18
C LYS A 57 -5.79 -7.09 -0.91
N MET A 58 -4.77 -7.71 -1.52
CA MET A 58 -4.46 -9.12 -1.29
C MET A 58 -3.94 -9.35 0.13
N ALA A 59 -3.00 -8.53 0.60
CA ALA A 59 -2.46 -8.63 1.96
C ALA A 59 -3.56 -8.51 3.02
N PHE A 60 -4.43 -7.51 2.93
CA PHE A 60 -5.56 -7.35 3.85
C PHE A 60 -6.55 -8.52 3.78
N ALA A 61 -6.78 -9.10 2.59
CA ALA A 61 -7.66 -10.25 2.45
C ALA A 61 -7.06 -11.52 3.10
N GLU A 62 -5.75 -11.71 2.98
CA GLU A 62 -5.03 -12.83 3.60
C GLU A 62 -5.02 -12.71 5.13
N GLU A 63 -4.68 -11.53 5.66
CA GLU A 63 -4.72 -11.26 7.10
C GLU A 63 -6.13 -11.45 7.67
N HIS A 64 -7.16 -10.94 6.98
CA HIS A 64 -8.55 -11.17 7.40
C HIS A 64 -8.91 -12.66 7.46
N ARG A 65 -8.44 -13.48 6.51
CA ARG A 65 -8.68 -14.94 6.53
C ARG A 65 -7.97 -15.61 7.70
N LYS A 66 -6.74 -15.21 8.04
CA LYS A 66 -6.00 -15.73 9.19
C LYS A 66 -6.75 -15.42 10.50
N VAL A 67 -7.10 -14.16 10.72
CA VAL A 67 -7.83 -13.72 11.92
C VAL A 67 -9.19 -14.41 12.03
N ALA A 68 -9.93 -14.56 10.92
CA ALA A 68 -11.20 -15.27 10.92
C ALA A 68 -11.04 -16.75 11.31
N LYS A 69 -10.00 -17.43 10.81
CA LYS A 69 -9.70 -18.82 11.16
C LYS A 69 -9.36 -18.98 12.64
N GLU A 70 -8.56 -18.07 13.19
CA GLU A 70 -8.20 -18.07 14.62
C GLU A 70 -9.42 -17.82 15.51
N ARG A 71 -10.29 -16.87 15.14
CA ARG A 71 -11.52 -16.57 15.88
C ARG A 71 -12.54 -17.72 15.85
N ALA A 72 -12.65 -18.44 14.73
CA ALA A 72 -13.53 -19.61 14.63
C ALA A 72 -13.14 -20.72 15.62
N GLY A 73 -11.84 -20.86 15.95
CA GLY A 73 -11.36 -21.78 16.99
C GLY A 73 -11.57 -21.28 18.42
N GLN A 74 -11.90 -20.00 18.60
CA GLN A 74 -12.08 -19.34 19.90
C GLN A 74 -13.55 -19.09 20.27
N ILE A 75 -14.51 -19.69 19.57
CA ILE A 75 -15.91 -19.72 20.02
C ILE A 75 -15.93 -20.51 21.33
N LYS A 76 -15.70 -19.81 22.43
CA LYS A 76 -15.90 -20.33 23.78
C LYS A 76 -17.39 -20.64 23.86
N ALA A 77 -17.71 -21.93 23.89
CA ALA A 77 -19.03 -22.41 24.28
C ALA A 77 -19.24 -22.01 25.74
N VAL A 78 -19.65 -20.76 25.97
CA VAL A 78 -20.10 -20.32 27.27
C VAL A 78 -21.55 -20.81 27.37
N PRO A 79 -21.87 -21.76 28.26
CA PRO A 79 -23.23 -22.25 28.39
C PRO A 79 -24.14 -21.10 28.81
N ILE A 80 -25.24 -20.92 28.07
CA ILE A 80 -26.32 -20.02 28.47
C ILE A 80 -27.01 -20.71 29.64
N VAL A 81 -26.95 -20.07 30.82
CA VAL A 81 -27.62 -20.49 32.05
C VAL A 81 -29.13 -20.34 31.90
#